data_AF-A0A521GC86-F1
#
_entry.id   AF-A0A521GC86-F1
#
_cell.length_a   1.000
_cell.length_b   1.000
_cell.length_c   1.000
_cell.angle_alpha   90.00
_cell.angle_beta   90.00
_cell.angle_gamma   90.00
#
_symmetry.space_group_name_H-M   'P 1'
#
loop_
_entity.id
_entity.type
_entity.pdbx_description
1 polymer ?
#
loop_
_entity_poly.entity_id
_entity_poly.type
_entity_poly.pdbx_seq_one_letter_code
_entity_poly.pdbx_strand_id
1 'polypeptide(L)'
;MQKLSSYQVKQLHDHLIRQGATDALLYELLDHLVCEVEHYMWIGLPFETAFDKVVLEANDKAVHYLNTTYQTALDPNALRHVTLDDVVFEFRNKQYGAYDLRQSYRHSMRNALLLGIGLFLMGVVWIAALKQGSFSYWSGLGACWLIGVSCVGFAVGSWFLHSLRQRYLVVE
;
A
#
# COMPACT_ATOMS: atom_id res chain seq x y z
N MET A 1 12.33 30.28 -15.92
CA MET A 1 11.04 30.20 -15.20
C MET A 1 10.72 31.60 -14.70
N GLN A 2 9.59 32.16 -15.11
CA GLN A 2 9.14 33.46 -14.62
C GLN A 2 8.54 33.24 -13.24
N LYS A 3 9.13 33.85 -12.21
CA LYS A 3 8.67 33.67 -10.83
C LYS A 3 7.52 34.61 -10.51
N LEU A 4 6.58 34.13 -9.69
CA LEU A 4 5.51 34.98 -9.16
C LEU A 4 6.07 36.02 -8.18
N SER A 5 5.48 37.21 -8.20
CA SER A 5 5.74 38.23 -7.17
C SER A 5 5.09 37.83 -5.84
N SER A 6 5.63 38.33 -4.73
CA SER A 6 5.07 38.10 -3.40
C SER A 6 3.60 38.55 -3.28
N TYR A 7 3.19 39.56 -4.06
CA TYR A 7 1.80 40.02 -4.12
C TYR A 7 0.88 38.99 -4.79
N GLN A 8 1.30 38.39 -5.90
CA GLN A 8 0.53 37.37 -6.62
C GLN A 8 0.43 36.06 -5.82
N VAL A 9 1.50 35.67 -5.12
CA VAL A 9 1.47 34.53 -4.19
C VAL A 9 0.46 34.78 -3.06
N LYS A 10 0.40 36.01 -2.53
CA LYS A 10 -0.58 36.37 -1.51
C LYS A 10 -2.02 36.27 -2.01
N GLN A 11 -2.29 36.60 -3.27
CA GLN A 11 -3.63 36.43 -3.85
C GLN A 11 -4.07 34.97 -3.89
N LEU A 12 -3.18 34.05 -4.27
CA LEU A 12 -3.42 32.59 -4.23
C LEU A 12 -3.67 32.11 -2.80
N HIS A 13 -2.83 32.54 -1.86
CA HIS A 13 -2.98 32.22 -0.44
C HIS A 13 -4.34 32.68 0.11
N ASP A 14 -4.72 33.94 -0.12
CA ASP A 14 -5.99 34.49 0.35
C ASP A 14 -7.20 33.83 -0.34
N HIS A 15 -7.01 33.29 -1.55
CA HIS A 15 -8.04 32.50 -2.23
C HIS A 15 -8.24 31.14 -1.55
N LEU A 16 -7.16 30.40 -1.27
CA LEU A 16 -7.22 29.11 -0.60
C LEU A 16 -7.80 29.19 0.82
N ILE A 17 -7.46 30.24 1.57
CA ILE A 17 -8.07 30.49 2.89
C ILE A 17 -9.58 30.70 2.76
N ARG A 18 -10.02 31.47 1.77
CA ARG A 18 -11.45 31.73 1.53
C ARG A 18 -12.22 30.46 1.16
N GLN A 19 -11.57 29.49 0.54
CA GLN A 19 -12.13 28.17 0.23
C GLN A 19 -12.03 27.17 1.40
N GLY A 20 -11.49 27.57 2.56
CA GLY A 20 -11.45 26.74 3.76
C GLY A 20 -10.30 25.75 3.84
N ALA A 21 -9.16 26.02 3.18
CA ALA A 21 -7.94 25.23 3.35
C ALA A 21 -7.37 25.36 4.78
N THR A 22 -7.05 24.24 5.43
CA THR A 22 -6.40 24.21 6.76
C THR A 22 -4.89 24.50 6.63
N ASP A 23 -4.23 25.07 7.64
CA ASP A 23 -2.81 25.50 7.61
C ASP A 23 -1.82 24.50 7.00
N ALA A 24 -1.94 23.20 7.32
CA ALA A 24 -1.05 22.17 6.78
C ALA A 24 -1.27 21.91 5.28
N LEU A 25 -2.52 21.83 4.86
CA LEU A 25 -2.91 21.62 3.46
C LEU A 25 -2.66 22.89 2.62
N LEU A 26 -2.81 24.06 3.24
CA LEU A 26 -2.60 25.36 2.64
C LEU A 26 -1.18 25.51 2.10
N TYR A 27 -0.18 25.10 2.86
CA TYR A 27 1.22 25.20 2.44
C TYR A 27 1.52 24.33 1.21
N GLU A 28 1.02 23.10 1.20
CA GLU A 28 1.26 22.14 0.11
C GLU A 28 0.49 22.51 -1.16
N LEU A 29 -0.78 22.93 -1.03
CA LEU A 29 -1.56 23.43 -2.16
C LEU A 29 -0.98 24.73 -2.71
N LEU A 30 -0.55 25.65 -1.84
CA LEU A 30 0.01 26.93 -2.30
C LEU A 30 1.27 26.71 -3.13
N ASP A 31 2.20 25.86 -2.69
CA ASP A 31 3.44 25.58 -3.42
C ASP A 31 3.15 24.96 -4.80
N HIS A 32 2.26 23.97 -4.85
CA HIS A 32 1.86 23.34 -6.11
C HIS A 32 1.15 24.32 -7.07
N LEU A 33 0.20 25.13 -6.58
CA LEU A 33 -0.52 26.08 -7.41
C LEU A 33 0.36 27.23 -7.89
N VAL A 34 1.32 27.68 -7.07
CA VAL A 34 2.35 28.64 -7.47
C VAL A 34 3.17 28.07 -8.63
N CYS A 35 3.68 26.84 -8.51
CA CYS A 35 4.41 26.19 -9.61
C CYS A 35 3.57 26.06 -10.89
N GLU A 36 2.28 25.72 -10.77
CA GLU A 36 1.38 25.57 -11.91
C GLU A 36 1.14 26.91 -12.63
N VAL A 37 0.94 28.01 -11.88
CA VAL A 37 0.79 29.35 -12.46
C VAL A 37 2.09 29.80 -13.14
N GLU A 38 3.26 29.55 -12.53
CA GLU A 38 4.57 29.86 -13.15
C GLU A 38 4.77 29.07 -14.45
N HIS A 39 4.30 27.82 -14.49
CA HIS A 39 4.34 26.99 -15.69
C HIS A 39 3.50 27.59 -16.83
N TYR A 40 2.26 27.99 -16.55
CA TYR A 40 1.40 28.63 -17.55
C TYR A 40 1.96 29.97 -18.04
N MET A 41 2.50 30.79 -17.13
CA MET A 41 3.17 32.03 -17.50
C MET A 41 4.39 31.78 -18.39
N TRP A 42 5.16 30.72 -18.11
CA TRP A 42 6.30 30.33 -18.93
C TRP A 42 5.90 29.87 -20.34
N ILE A 43 4.73 29.25 -20.52
CA ILE A 43 4.16 28.90 -21.83
C ILE A 43 3.69 30.15 -22.61
N GLY A 44 3.64 31.32 -21.95
CA GLY A 44 3.31 32.61 -22.57
C GLY A 44 1.91 33.12 -22.25
N LEU A 45 1.19 32.50 -21.31
CA LEU A 45 -0.09 33.02 -20.83
C LEU A 45 0.13 34.25 -19.93
N PRO A 46 -0.70 35.30 -20.03
CA PRO A 46 -0.67 36.38 -19.06
C PRO A 46 -1.10 35.86 -17.69
N PHE A 47 -0.59 36.50 -16.63
CA PHE A 47 -0.84 36.07 -15.25
C PHE A 47 -2.33 35.88 -14.93
N GLU A 48 -3.19 36.83 -15.31
CA GLU A 48 -4.63 36.75 -15.01
C GLU A 48 -5.26 35.50 -15.60
N THR A 49 -4.93 35.14 -16.85
CA THR A 49 -5.45 33.93 -17.50
C THR A 49 -4.87 32.65 -16.90
N ALA A 50 -3.59 32.67 -16.53
CA ALA A 50 -2.95 31.55 -15.83
C ALA A 50 -3.58 31.33 -14.45
N PHE A 51 -3.82 32.41 -13.71
CA PHE A 51 -4.45 32.41 -12.40
C PHE A 51 -5.90 31.93 -12.47
N ASP A 52 -6.71 32.49 -13.38
CA ASP A 52 -8.11 32.07 -13.58
C ASP A 52 -8.22 30.59 -13.90
N LYS A 53 -7.31 30.06 -14.74
CA LYS A 53 -7.27 28.64 -15.08
C LYS A 53 -6.99 27.77 -13.86
N VAL A 54 -5.97 28.12 -13.08
CA VAL A 54 -5.58 27.39 -11.87
C VAL A 54 -6.66 27.47 -10.78
N VAL A 55 -7.31 28.62 -10.62
CA VAL A 55 -8.43 28.80 -9.69
C VAL A 55 -9.67 28.01 -10.11
N LEU A 56 -9.93 27.91 -11.42
CA LEU A 56 -11.03 27.10 -11.93
C LEU A 56 -10.84 25.60 -11.61
N GLU A 57 -9.59 25.12 -11.73
CA GLU A 57 -9.19 23.76 -11.37
C GLU A 57 -9.22 23.54 -9.85
N ALA A 58 -8.66 24.47 -9.08
CA ALA A 58 -8.71 24.53 -7.61
C ALA A 58 -10.02 25.18 -7.11
N ASN A 59 -11.16 24.63 -7.52
CA ASN A 59 -12.46 25.13 -7.07
C ASN A 59 -12.77 24.72 -5.62
N ASP A 60 -13.74 25.42 -5.03
CA ASP A 60 -14.22 25.20 -3.66
C ASP A 60 -14.52 23.74 -3.33
N LYS A 61 -15.16 23.00 -4.25
CA LYS A 61 -15.48 21.57 -4.04
C LYS A 61 -14.22 20.72 -3.96
N ALA A 62 -13.23 20.98 -4.81
CA ALA A 62 -11.97 20.24 -4.83
C ALA A 62 -11.16 20.50 -3.54
N VAL A 63 -11.06 21.77 -3.12
CA VAL A 63 -10.33 22.13 -1.89
C VAL A 63 -11.05 21.60 -0.66
N HIS A 64 -12.37 21.73 -0.58
CA HIS A 64 -13.16 21.14 0.50
C HIS A 64 -13.04 19.61 0.55
N TYR A 65 -13.11 18.95 -0.61
CA TYR A 65 -12.91 17.50 -0.71
C TYR A 65 -11.53 17.07 -0.21
N LEU A 66 -10.46 17.75 -0.63
CA LEU A 66 -9.09 17.46 -0.19
C LEU A 66 -8.94 17.72 1.31
N ASN A 67 -9.51 18.81 1.83
CA ASN A 67 -9.43 19.15 3.24
C ASN A 67 -10.13 18.11 4.13
N THR A 68 -11.36 17.73 3.79
CA THR A 68 -12.11 16.69 4.51
C THR A 68 -11.41 15.34 4.45
N THR A 69 -10.87 14.97 3.28
CA THR A 69 -10.08 13.74 3.09
C THR A 69 -8.82 13.74 3.95
N TYR A 70 -8.08 14.85 3.96
CA TYR A 70 -6.87 15.03 4.77
C TYR A 70 -7.18 14.93 6.27
N GLN A 71 -8.20 15.64 6.75
CA GLN A 71 -8.62 15.59 8.16
C GLN A 71 -9.05 14.18 8.59
N THR A 72 -9.76 13.45 7.73
CA THR A 72 -10.19 12.07 8.00
C THR A 72 -8.99 11.12 8.07
N ALA A 73 -8.00 11.30 7.17
CA ALA A 73 -6.79 10.49 7.16
C ALA A 73 -5.89 10.73 8.38
N LEU A 74 -5.96 11.92 8.98
CA LEU A 74 -5.18 12.32 10.17
C LEU A 74 -5.92 12.10 11.49
N ASP A 75 -7.16 11.60 11.49
CA ASP A 75 -7.90 11.32 12.72
C ASP A 75 -7.11 10.29 13.58
N PRO A 76 -6.67 10.68 14.80
CA PRO A 76 -5.91 9.80 15.68
C PRO A 76 -6.63 8.51 16.03
N ASN A 77 -7.97 8.50 16.03
CA ASN A 77 -8.75 7.29 16.31
C ASN A 77 -8.77 6.35 15.11
N ALA A 78 -8.87 6.90 13.89
CA ALA A 78 -8.77 6.13 12.66
C ALA A 78 -7.37 5.50 12.52
N LEU A 79 -6.31 6.25 12.82
CA LEU A 79 -4.92 5.79 12.70
C LEU A 79 -4.52 4.66 13.68
N ARG A 80 -5.25 4.47 14.79
CA ARG A 80 -4.94 3.41 15.78
C ARG A 80 -5.13 1.99 15.25
N HIS A 81 -6.00 1.82 14.25
CA HIS A 81 -6.38 0.50 13.73
C HIS A 81 -5.82 0.21 12.35
N VAL A 82 -5.07 1.15 11.77
CA VAL A 82 -4.57 1.11 10.40
C VAL A 82 -3.10 0.73 10.41
N THR A 83 -2.70 -0.23 9.57
CA THR A 83 -1.28 -0.64 9.48
C THR A 83 -0.48 0.36 8.63
N LEU A 84 0.84 0.37 8.78
CA LEU A 84 1.70 1.26 7.98
C LEU A 84 1.53 1.02 6.48
N ASP A 85 1.37 -0.24 6.06
CA ASP A 85 1.10 -0.56 4.64
C ASP A 85 -0.25 0.03 4.20
N ASP A 86 -1.28 0.01 5.05
CA ASP A 86 -2.59 0.61 4.71
C ASP A 86 -2.47 2.13 4.50
N VAL A 87 -1.70 2.84 5.34
CA VAL A 87 -1.46 4.28 5.19
C VAL A 87 -0.65 4.60 3.94
N VAL A 88 0.44 3.86 3.70
CA VAL A 88 1.34 4.11 2.55
C VAL A 88 0.66 3.84 1.22
N PHE A 89 -0.25 2.86 1.18
CA PHE A 89 -0.97 2.48 -0.03
C PHE A 89 -2.38 3.05 -0.13
N GLU A 90 -2.81 3.96 0.74
CA GLU A 90 -4.13 4.57 0.62
C GLU A 90 -4.33 5.30 -0.74
N PHE A 91 -5.59 5.47 -1.17
CA PHE A 91 -5.96 6.12 -2.43
C PHE A 91 -5.47 5.41 -3.70
N ARG A 92 -4.91 6.16 -4.65
CA ARG A 92 -4.44 5.67 -5.95
C ARG A 92 -3.35 4.60 -5.81
N ASN A 93 -2.64 4.59 -4.68
CA ASN A 93 -1.55 3.65 -4.43
C ASN A 93 -2.03 2.20 -4.23
N LYS A 94 -3.29 1.98 -3.81
CA LYS A 94 -3.95 0.67 -3.74
C LYS A 94 -4.22 0.08 -5.13
N GLN A 95 -4.56 0.93 -6.10
CA GLN A 95 -4.95 0.50 -7.46
C GLN A 95 -3.78 -0.08 -8.27
N TYR A 96 -2.54 0.19 -7.87
CA TYR A 96 -1.35 -0.34 -8.55
C TYR A 96 -1.08 -1.83 -8.26
N GLY A 97 -1.89 -2.50 -7.42
CA GLY A 97 -1.75 -3.93 -7.10
C GLY A 97 -0.53 -4.28 -6.23
N ALA A 98 0.34 -3.32 -5.92
CA ALA A 98 1.48 -3.50 -5.02
C ALA A 98 1.03 -3.79 -3.57
N TYR A 99 -0.14 -3.27 -3.18
CA TYR A 99 -0.75 -3.51 -1.87
C TYR A 99 -1.14 -5.00 -1.71
N ASP A 100 -1.87 -5.56 -2.67
CA ASP A 100 -2.26 -6.97 -2.68
C ASP A 100 -1.04 -7.90 -2.68
N LEU A 101 0.01 -7.51 -3.40
CA LEU A 101 1.26 -8.25 -3.43
C LEU A 101 1.91 -8.28 -2.04
N ARG A 102 2.03 -7.15 -1.34
CA ARG A 102 2.62 -7.13 0.02
C ARG A 102 1.80 -7.94 1.02
N GLN A 103 0.48 -7.85 0.94
CA GLN A 103 -0.41 -8.55 1.87
C GLN A 103 -0.35 -10.08 1.67
N SER A 104 -0.33 -10.53 0.42
CA SER A 104 -0.27 -11.96 0.07
C SER A 104 1.14 -12.57 0.18
N TYR A 105 2.19 -11.78 -0.05
CA TYR A 105 3.58 -12.26 -0.09
C TYR A 105 4.02 -12.94 1.19
N ARG A 106 3.69 -12.36 2.36
CA ARG A 106 4.08 -12.93 3.65
C ARG A 106 3.51 -14.33 3.87
N HIS A 107 2.26 -14.55 3.45
CA HIS A 107 1.61 -15.86 3.57
C HIS A 107 2.20 -16.87 2.58
N SER A 108 2.34 -16.46 1.31
CA SER A 108 2.93 -17.28 0.25
C SER A 108 4.37 -17.70 0.58
N MET A 109 5.20 -16.77 1.07
CA MET A 109 6.58 -17.03 1.44
C MET A 109 6.69 -17.99 2.62
N ARG A 110 5.88 -17.80 3.67
CA ARG A 110 5.85 -18.73 4.82
C ARG A 110 5.46 -20.13 4.38
N ASN A 111 4.42 -20.26 3.56
CA ASN A 111 3.95 -21.57 3.10
C ASN A 111 4.98 -22.26 2.19
N ALA A 112 5.64 -21.50 1.30
CA ALA A 112 6.73 -22.01 0.46
C ALA A 112 7.93 -22.47 1.30
N LEU A 113 8.31 -21.72 2.34
CA LEU A 113 9.38 -22.09 3.25
C LEU A 113 9.04 -23.39 4.02
N LEU A 114 7.83 -23.50 4.55
CA LEU A 114 7.36 -24.70 5.24
C LEU A 114 7.29 -25.92 4.31
N LEU A 115 6.86 -25.74 3.06
CA LEU A 115 6.92 -26.78 2.04
C LEU A 115 8.35 -27.23 1.75
N GLY A 116 9.27 -26.28 1.56
CA GLY A 116 10.67 -26.57 1.28
C GLY A 116 11.33 -27.36 2.41
N ILE A 117 11.20 -26.90 3.66
CA ILE A 117 11.74 -27.59 4.84
C ILE A 117 11.08 -28.96 4.99
N GLY A 118 9.76 -29.04 4.84
CA GLY A 118 9.01 -30.27 4.99
C GLY A 118 9.42 -31.34 3.98
N LEU A 119 9.48 -30.99 2.69
CA LEU A 119 9.92 -31.88 1.62
C LEU A 119 11.39 -32.29 1.78
N PHE A 120 12.25 -31.38 2.22
CA PHE A 120 13.66 -31.69 2.47
C PHE A 120 13.82 -32.74 3.57
N LEU A 121 13.16 -32.55 4.73
CA LEU A 121 13.21 -33.51 5.83
C LEU A 121 12.66 -34.88 5.41
N MET A 122 11.55 -34.91 4.67
CA MET A 122 11.00 -36.14 4.12
C MET A 122 11.97 -36.82 3.16
N GLY A 123 12.60 -36.07 2.25
CA GLY A 123 13.58 -36.61 1.31
C GLY A 123 14.81 -37.22 1.98
N VAL A 124 15.36 -36.55 3.01
CA VAL A 124 16.50 -37.05 3.79
C VAL A 124 16.15 -38.38 4.47
N VAL A 125 14.98 -38.46 5.11
CA VAL A 125 14.54 -39.68 5.79
C VAL A 125 14.25 -40.78 4.78
N TRP A 126 13.67 -40.45 3.61
CA TRP A 126 13.41 -41.42 2.56
C TRP A 126 14.70 -42.06 2.03
N ILE A 127 15.73 -41.26 1.79
CA ILE A 127 17.06 -41.75 1.38
C ILE A 127 17.70 -42.60 2.49
N ALA A 128 17.58 -42.18 3.76
CA ALA A 128 18.11 -42.94 4.89
C ALA A 128 17.40 -44.29 5.07
N ALA A 129 16.08 -44.33 4.89
CA ALA A 129 15.27 -45.55 4.97
C ALA A 129 15.65 -46.56 3.88
N LEU A 130 15.91 -46.09 2.65
CA LEU A 130 16.40 -46.95 1.56
C LEU A 130 17.75 -47.60 1.87
N LYS A 131 18.62 -46.92 2.64
CA LYS A 131 19.94 -47.45 3.02
C LYS A 131 19.89 -48.41 4.22
N GLN A 132 19.03 -48.17 5.21
CA GLN A 132 18.98 -48.95 6.45
C GLN A 132 17.99 -50.12 6.42
N GLY A 133 17.06 -50.18 5.45
CA GLY A 133 16.14 -51.30 5.24
C GLY A 133 15.08 -51.50 6.34
N SER A 134 15.19 -50.81 7.47
CA SER A 134 14.21 -50.79 8.56
C SER A 134 13.93 -49.35 8.97
N PHE A 135 12.64 -48.97 8.99
CA PHE A 135 12.19 -47.64 9.38
C PHE A 135 11.40 -47.73 10.68
N SER A 136 11.75 -46.92 11.67
CA SER A 136 11.04 -46.84 12.95
C SER A 136 10.64 -45.40 13.25
N TYR A 137 9.36 -45.19 13.53
CA TYR A 137 8.78 -43.90 13.90
C TYR A 137 9.29 -43.35 15.23
N TRP A 138 9.76 -44.24 16.12
CA TRP A 138 10.28 -43.87 17.44
C TRP A 138 11.77 -43.47 17.43
N SER A 139 12.41 -43.51 16.26
CA SER A 139 13.79 -43.07 16.06
C SER A 139 13.87 -41.56 15.77
N GLY A 140 15.07 -40.97 15.89
CA GLY A 140 15.30 -39.58 15.49
C GLY A 140 14.95 -39.29 14.03
N LEU A 141 15.12 -40.28 13.13
CA LEU A 141 14.69 -40.19 11.73
C LEU A 141 13.15 -40.21 11.59
N GLY A 142 12.47 -40.99 12.43
CA GLY A 142 11.01 -41.01 12.52
C GLY A 142 10.43 -39.66 12.97
N ALA A 143 11.05 -39.00 13.94
CA ALA A 143 10.67 -37.66 14.36
C ALA A 143 10.83 -36.62 13.23
N CYS A 144 11.94 -36.66 12.49
CA CYS A 144 12.16 -35.79 11.33
C CYS A 144 11.10 -36.02 10.23
N TRP A 145 10.67 -37.26 10.01
CA TRP A 145 9.60 -37.57 9.06
C TRP A 145 8.27 -36.96 9.48
N LEU A 146 7.88 -37.12 10.75
CA LEU A 146 6.63 -36.57 11.27
C LEU A 146 6.60 -35.04 11.20
N ILE A 147 7.71 -34.39 11.54
CA ILE A 147 7.87 -32.93 11.38
C ILE A 147 7.74 -32.53 9.91
N GLY A 148 8.40 -33.27 9.00
CA GLY A 148 8.32 -33.03 7.57
C GLY A 148 6.89 -33.10 7.03
N VAL A 149 6.18 -34.17 7.36
CA VAL A 149 4.76 -34.37 6.97
C VAL A 149 3.86 -33.31 7.58
N SER A 150 4.07 -32.95 8.85
CA SER A 150 3.28 -31.91 9.52
C SER A 150 3.48 -30.53 8.88
N CYS A 151 4.71 -30.17 8.53
CA CYS A 151 5.01 -28.90 7.86
C CYS A 151 4.36 -28.83 6.46
N VAL A 152 4.44 -29.90 5.68
CA VAL A 152 3.79 -29.98 4.36
C VAL A 152 2.27 -29.91 4.50
N GLY A 153 1.70 -30.69 5.43
CA GLY A 153 0.25 -30.71 5.68
C GLY A 153 -0.28 -29.33 6.09
N PHE A 154 0.43 -28.64 6.99
CA PHE A 154 0.08 -27.28 7.40
C PHE A 154 0.17 -26.28 6.23
N ALA A 155 1.24 -26.36 5.43
CA ALA A 155 1.44 -25.44 4.32
C ALA A 155 0.37 -25.62 3.24
N VAL A 156 0.06 -26.86 2.86
CA VAL A 156 -1.01 -27.18 1.89
C VAL A 156 -2.38 -26.80 2.43
N GLY A 157 -2.69 -27.14 3.69
CA GLY A 157 -3.97 -26.79 4.31
C GLY A 157 -4.19 -25.28 4.40
N SER A 158 -3.16 -24.53 4.81
CA SER A 158 -3.23 -23.07 4.88
C SER A 158 -3.39 -22.43 3.49
N TRP A 159 -2.70 -22.94 2.47
CA TRP A 159 -2.88 -22.51 1.09
C TRP A 159 -4.29 -22.81 0.56
N PHE A 160 -4.84 -23.99 0.86
CA PHE A 160 -6.19 -24.38 0.45
C PHE A 160 -7.26 -23.47 1.06
N LEU A 161 -7.17 -23.20 2.37
CA LEU A 161 -8.08 -22.27 3.05
C LEU A 161 -7.95 -20.85 2.48
N HIS A 162 -6.74 -20.40 2.16
CA HIS A 162 -6.51 -19.10 1.54
C HIS A 162 -7.12 -19.02 0.13
N SER A 163 -6.96 -20.07 -0.68
CA SER A 163 -7.53 -20.15 -2.03
C SER A 163 -9.06 -20.16 -2.01
N LEU A 164 -9.67 -20.85 -1.04
CA LEU A 164 -11.11 -20.81 -0.83
C LEU A 164 -11.58 -19.39 -0.47
N ARG A 165 -10.92 -18.73 0.50
CA ARG A 165 -11.28 -17.37 0.91
C ARG A 165 -11.25 -16.39 -0.27
N GLN A 166 -10.25 -16.48 -1.14
CA GLN A 166 -10.18 -15.63 -2.33
C GLN A 166 -11.31 -15.91 -3.33
N ARG A 167 -11.73 -17.16 -3.50
CA ARG A 167 -12.86 -17.49 -4.40
C ARG A 167 -14.20 -16.96 -3.91
N TYR A 168 -14.43 -16.91 -2.59
CA TYR A 168 -15.69 -16.40 -2.04
C TYR A 168 -15.77 -14.86 -2.04
N LEU A 169 -14.65 -14.14 -1.97
CA LEU A 169 -14.62 -12.67 -1.97
C LEU A 169 -14.78 -12.03 -3.37
N VAL A 170 -14.68 -12.80 -4.46
CA VAL A 170 -14.85 -12.31 -5.85
C VAL A 170 -16.30 -12.44 -6.34
N VAL A 171 -17.19 -13.01 -5.52
CA VAL A 171 -18.59 -13.30 -5.88
C VAL A 171 -19.58 -12.28 -5.27
N GLU A 172 -19.08 -11.27 -4.55
CA GLU A 172 -19.85 -10.10 -4.06
C GLU A 172 -19.47 -8.85 -4.85
#